data_AF-N0BPC0-F1
#
_entry.id   AF-N0BPC0-F1
#
_cell.length_a   1.000
_cell.length_b   1.000
_cell.length_c   1.000
_cell.angle_alpha   90.00
_cell.angle_beta   90.00
_cell.angle_gamma   90.00
#
_symmetry.space_group_name_H-M   'P 1'
#
loop_
_entity.id
_entity.type
_entity.pdbx_description
1 polymer ?
#
loop_
_entity_poly.entity_id
_entity_poly.type
_entity_poly.pdbx_seq_one_letter_code
_entity_poly.pdbx_strand_id
1 'polypeptide(L)'
;MEVIPKILLELSGLLGEVVTEEEIKAKTPRAVLRVLGNEAAGIENIEDIEGVVVESLLDTPYSISSPHYSEKLSLNGVDFYHIHVCKPSKDDLEEAYDEYLRGKRFIEIRDRMLETSDSFFQGYHAEGSLLRKYTGKTTVYVFFSLMDYVFEDVDYHLNLAESLNGNYVVIVPTEKTPEKFVKFFKLYSEKAKKCGLKIWVCNIQDGYLDPFIVYPRDLNLVRRFRNPKIASLIASMWRVNVEKID
;
A
#
# COMPACT_ATOMS: atom_id res chain seq x y z
N MET A 1 22.29 -0.20 10.98
CA MET A 1 22.40 1.13 10.32
C MET A 1 22.59 1.06 8.79
N GLU A 2 22.33 -0.07 8.11
CA GLU A 2 22.49 -0.18 6.63
C GLU A 2 21.16 -0.20 5.83
N VAL A 3 20.03 0.03 6.49
CA VAL A 3 18.70 -0.13 5.86
C VAL A 3 18.27 1.14 5.11
N ILE A 4 18.54 2.33 5.67
CA ILE A 4 18.13 3.62 5.08
C ILE A 4 18.68 3.82 3.66
N PRO A 5 19.96 3.57 3.34
CA PRO A 5 20.46 3.69 1.97
C PRO A 5 19.73 2.78 0.97
N LYS A 6 19.34 1.57 1.38
CA LYS A 6 18.59 0.63 0.53
C LYS A 6 17.17 1.12 0.29
N ILE A 7 16.52 1.68 1.32
CA ILE A 7 15.19 2.30 1.20
C ILE A 7 15.25 3.49 0.23
N LEU A 8 16.25 4.37 0.37
CA LEU A 8 16.41 5.53 -0.52
C LEU A 8 16.63 5.09 -1.98
N LEU A 9 17.44 4.04 -2.20
CA LEU A 9 17.66 3.48 -3.53
C LEU A 9 16.35 2.90 -4.11
N GLU A 10 15.63 2.08 -3.36
CA GLU A 10 14.36 1.51 -3.81
C GLU A 10 13.32 2.60 -4.09
N LEU A 11 13.24 3.60 -3.21
CA LEU A 11 12.32 4.73 -3.35
C LEU A 11 12.66 5.58 -4.57
N SER A 12 13.94 5.77 -4.91
CA SER A 12 14.34 6.51 -6.11
C SER A 12 13.80 5.90 -7.40
N GLY A 13 13.61 4.58 -7.45
CA GLY A 13 12.98 3.88 -8.58
C GLY A 13 11.45 4.01 -8.61
N LEU A 14 10.83 4.53 -7.54
CA LEU A 14 9.39 4.80 -7.44
C LEU A 14 9.04 6.27 -7.69
N LEU A 15 10.02 7.17 -7.62
CA LEU A 15 9.84 8.62 -7.74
C LEU A 15 10.14 9.10 -9.16
N GLY A 16 9.46 10.18 -9.56
CA GLY A 16 9.76 10.91 -10.79
C GLY A 16 10.92 11.90 -10.63
N GLU A 17 11.16 12.71 -11.67
CA GLU A 17 12.11 13.82 -11.64
C GLU A 17 11.62 15.00 -10.80
N VAL A 18 10.30 15.12 -10.66
CA VAL A 18 9.60 16.13 -9.87
C VAL A 18 8.71 15.41 -8.88
N VAL A 19 8.80 15.79 -7.62
CA VAL A 19 8.12 15.11 -6.52
C VAL A 19 7.48 16.07 -5.54
N THR A 20 6.61 15.55 -4.67
CA THR A 20 6.09 16.26 -3.49
C THR A 20 6.43 15.51 -2.21
N GLU A 21 6.39 16.20 -1.06
CA GLU A 21 6.62 15.55 0.23
C GLU A 21 5.56 14.46 0.50
N GLU A 22 4.31 14.69 0.11
CA GLU A 22 3.22 13.72 0.23
C GLU A 22 3.44 12.48 -0.63
N GLU A 23 3.98 12.63 -1.84
CA GLU A 23 4.36 11.50 -2.68
C GLU A 23 5.47 10.68 -2.01
N ILE A 24 6.54 11.34 -1.53
CA ILE A 24 7.66 10.68 -0.83
C ILE A 24 7.14 9.89 0.37
N LYS A 25 6.32 10.52 1.22
CA LYS A 25 5.73 9.86 2.39
C LYS A 25 4.83 8.69 2.00
N ALA A 26 3.99 8.84 0.98
CA ALA A 26 3.09 7.77 0.56
C ALA A 26 3.81 6.57 -0.09
N LYS A 27 4.93 6.81 -0.79
CA LYS A 27 5.73 5.76 -1.43
C LYS A 27 6.77 5.13 -0.49
N THR A 28 7.15 5.80 0.60
CA THR A 28 8.10 5.28 1.59
C THR A 28 7.68 3.92 2.17
N PRO A 29 6.44 3.73 2.68
CA PRO A 29 5.92 2.42 3.10
C PRO A 29 6.14 1.28 2.10
N ARG A 30 5.97 1.58 0.80
CA ARG A 30 6.16 0.61 -0.29
C ARG A 30 7.63 0.23 -0.42
N ALA A 31 8.52 1.22 -0.47
CA ALA A 31 9.97 0.99 -0.54
C ALA A 31 10.47 0.19 0.67
N VAL A 32 10.02 0.54 1.88
CA VAL A 32 10.38 -0.18 3.10
C VAL A 32 9.92 -1.64 3.04
N LEU A 33 8.67 -1.89 2.62
CA LEU A 33 8.14 -3.24 2.47
C LEU A 33 8.93 -4.06 1.44
N ARG A 34 9.34 -3.46 0.32
CA ARG A 34 10.13 -4.14 -0.72
C ARG A 34 11.54 -4.50 -0.25
N VAL A 35 12.16 -3.63 0.56
CA VAL A 35 13.52 -3.84 1.10
C VAL A 35 13.54 -4.86 2.24
N LEU A 36 12.56 -4.80 3.15
CA LEU A 36 12.56 -5.60 4.38
C LEU A 36 11.64 -6.83 4.33
N GLY A 37 10.68 -6.88 3.41
CA GLY A 37 9.73 -7.98 3.31
C GLY A 37 8.95 -8.18 4.62
N ASN A 38 9.07 -9.39 5.20
CA ASN A 38 8.41 -9.74 6.46
C ASN A 38 9.02 -9.06 7.69
N GLU A 39 10.30 -8.65 7.64
CA GLU A 39 10.96 -7.93 8.74
C GLU A 39 10.34 -6.55 8.98
N ALA A 40 9.60 -6.02 7.99
CA ALA A 40 8.82 -4.78 8.12
C ALA A 40 7.78 -4.84 9.25
N ALA A 41 7.39 -6.03 9.72
CA ALA A 41 6.51 -6.17 10.88
C ALA A 41 7.15 -5.71 12.21
N GLY A 42 8.48 -5.63 12.25
CA GLY A 42 9.23 -5.12 13.41
C GLY A 42 9.35 -3.59 13.46
N ILE A 43 8.83 -2.87 12.47
CA ILE A 43 8.85 -1.39 12.48
C ILE A 43 7.74 -0.89 13.40
N GLU A 44 8.13 -0.29 14.52
CA GLU A 44 7.20 0.25 15.51
C GLU A 44 6.58 1.58 15.06
N ASN A 45 7.36 2.42 14.38
CA ASN A 45 6.97 3.77 13.98
C ASN A 45 7.50 4.05 12.56
N ILE A 46 6.60 4.13 11.58
CA ILE A 46 7.00 4.32 10.17
C ILE A 46 7.35 5.79 9.92
N GLU A 47 6.75 6.69 10.68
CA GLU A 47 6.93 8.14 10.63
C GLU A 47 8.39 8.54 10.92
N ASP A 48 9.10 7.79 11.76
CA ASP A 48 10.54 8.02 12.02
C ASP A 48 11.38 7.77 10.76
N ILE A 49 11.03 6.73 9.99
CA ILE A 49 11.69 6.43 8.71
C ILE A 49 11.29 7.46 7.65
N GLU A 50 10.00 7.81 7.59
CA GLU A 50 9.49 8.84 6.68
C GLU A 50 10.21 10.17 6.91
N GLY A 51 10.41 10.59 8.17
CA GLY A 51 11.14 11.81 8.52
C GLY A 51 12.57 11.82 7.99
N VAL A 52 13.33 10.74 8.25
CA VAL A 52 14.72 10.60 7.76
C VAL A 52 14.78 10.57 6.23
N VAL A 53 13.83 9.92 5.58
CA VAL A 53 13.76 9.83 4.11
C VAL A 53 13.43 11.19 3.50
N VAL A 54 12.45 11.90 4.05
CA VAL A 54 12.08 13.25 3.59
C VAL A 54 13.24 14.22 3.76
N GLU A 55 13.86 14.26 4.95
CA GLU A 55 15.05 15.09 5.21
C GLU A 55 16.18 14.75 4.23
N SER A 56 16.42 13.46 3.99
CA SER A 56 17.45 13.03 3.03
C SER A 56 17.17 13.45 1.60
N LEU A 57 15.91 13.48 1.16
CA LEU A 57 15.58 13.73 -0.23
C LEU A 57 15.41 15.23 -0.52
N LEU A 58 15.01 16.03 0.46
CA LEU A 58 14.62 17.43 0.25
C LEU A 58 15.57 18.47 0.89
N ASP A 59 16.33 18.10 1.92
CA ASP A 59 17.13 19.07 2.69
C ASP A 59 18.61 18.66 2.78
N THR A 60 18.90 17.57 3.48
CA THR A 60 20.28 17.13 3.74
C THR A 60 20.49 15.69 3.27
N PRO A 61 21.17 15.46 2.12
CA PRO A 61 21.32 14.12 1.56
C PRO A 61 22.07 13.19 2.51
N TYR A 62 21.48 12.00 2.76
CA TYR A 62 22.06 10.99 3.64
C TYR A 62 23.44 10.50 3.19
N SER A 63 23.71 10.54 1.89
CA SER A 63 24.99 10.16 1.28
C SER A 63 25.22 10.88 -0.04
N ILE A 64 26.47 10.87 -0.53
CA ILE A 64 26.85 11.46 -1.84
C ILE A 64 26.10 10.79 -3.01
N SER A 65 25.69 9.53 -2.84
CA SER A 65 24.92 8.77 -3.84
C SER A 65 23.41 8.87 -3.68
N SER A 66 22.92 9.55 -2.65
CA SER A 66 21.48 9.68 -2.42
C SER A 66 20.86 10.62 -3.46
N PRO A 67 19.65 10.32 -3.98
CA PRO A 67 18.90 11.30 -4.75
C PRO A 67 18.65 12.55 -3.89
N HIS A 68 18.65 13.73 -4.51
CA HIS A 68 18.44 14.98 -3.79
C HIS A 68 17.67 15.98 -4.67
N TYR A 69 16.44 16.26 -4.27
CA TYR A 69 15.50 17.18 -4.90
C TYR A 69 15.63 18.56 -4.25
N SER A 70 16.78 19.19 -4.48
CA SER A 70 17.20 20.41 -3.77
C SER A 70 16.43 21.67 -4.16
N GLU A 71 15.80 21.69 -5.33
CA GLU A 71 15.14 22.88 -5.85
C GLU A 71 13.63 22.82 -5.57
N LYS A 72 13.08 23.93 -5.10
CA LYS A 72 11.67 24.05 -4.72
C LYS A 72 10.91 24.97 -5.67
N LEU A 73 9.75 24.52 -6.12
CA LEU A 73 8.80 25.26 -6.95
C LEU A 73 7.41 25.20 -6.32
N SER A 74 6.88 26.35 -5.89
CA SER A 74 5.54 26.44 -5.31
C SER A 74 4.51 26.85 -6.36
N LEU A 75 3.48 26.02 -6.59
CA LEU A 75 2.39 26.28 -7.53
C LEU A 75 1.04 25.96 -6.88
N ASN A 76 0.11 26.93 -6.89
CA ASN A 76 -1.25 26.77 -6.36
C ASN A 76 -1.33 26.21 -4.92
N GLY A 77 -0.34 26.54 -4.08
CA GLY A 77 -0.27 26.08 -2.69
C GLY A 77 0.26 24.65 -2.52
N VAL A 78 0.83 24.06 -3.58
CA VAL A 78 1.56 22.79 -3.53
C VAL A 78 3.04 23.07 -3.79
N ASP A 79 3.90 22.45 -2.99
CA ASP A 79 5.35 22.56 -3.10
C ASP A 79 5.90 21.34 -3.85
N PHE A 80 6.48 21.60 -5.01
CA PHE A 80 7.15 20.62 -5.85
C PHE A 80 8.65 20.72 -5.66
N TYR A 81 9.33 19.59 -5.72
CA TYR A 81 10.78 19.49 -5.56
C TYR A 81 11.39 18.77 -6.76
N HIS A 82 12.51 19.27 -7.26
CA HIS A 82 13.20 18.69 -8.41
C HIS A 82 14.72 18.72 -8.23
N ILE A 83 15.43 17.89 -8.99
CA ILE A 83 16.90 17.90 -9.00
C ILE A 83 17.44 19.19 -9.64
N HIS A 84 18.59 19.69 -9.18
CA HIS A 84 19.18 20.98 -9.59
C HIS A 84 19.33 21.19 -11.10
N VAL A 85 19.60 20.12 -11.85
CA VAL A 85 19.81 20.19 -13.31
C VAL A 85 18.54 19.97 -14.12
N CYS A 86 17.45 19.55 -13.49
CA CYS A 86 16.15 19.37 -14.15
C CYS A 86 15.42 20.71 -14.22
N LYS A 87 14.82 20.99 -15.37
CA LYS A 87 13.83 22.06 -15.51
C LYS A 87 12.48 21.38 -15.74
N PRO A 88 11.61 21.35 -14.71
CA PRO A 88 10.29 20.72 -14.83
C PRO A 88 9.52 21.23 -16.03
N SER A 89 9.10 20.31 -16.90
CA SER A 89 8.14 20.60 -17.95
C SER A 89 6.72 20.67 -17.36
N LYS A 90 5.76 21.06 -18.20
CA LYS A 90 4.35 21.04 -17.80
C LYS A 90 3.87 19.62 -17.51
N ASP A 91 4.28 18.66 -18.32
CA ASP A 91 3.86 17.27 -18.20
C ASP A 91 4.42 16.65 -16.91
N ASP A 92 5.67 16.96 -16.56
CA ASP A 92 6.29 16.50 -15.29
C ASP A 92 5.53 17.04 -14.06
N LEU A 93 5.06 18.28 -14.13
CA LEU A 93 4.28 18.90 -13.06
C LEU A 93 2.86 18.33 -12.97
N GLU A 94 2.24 18.00 -14.11
CA GLU A 94 0.93 17.32 -14.13
C GLU A 94 1.03 15.91 -13.52
N GLU A 95 2.06 15.15 -13.87
CA GLU A 95 2.33 13.82 -13.29
C GLU A 95 2.60 13.91 -11.78
N ALA A 96 3.49 14.81 -11.36
CA ALA A 96 3.79 15.02 -9.94
C ALA A 96 2.56 15.48 -9.15
N TYR A 97 1.65 16.25 -9.78
CA TYR A 97 0.42 16.67 -9.14
C TYR A 97 -0.57 15.50 -8.98
N ASP A 98 -0.65 14.60 -9.95
CA ASP A 98 -1.46 13.38 -9.84
C ASP A 98 -0.91 12.42 -8.75
N GLU A 99 0.41 12.32 -8.62
CA GLU A 99 1.07 11.62 -7.50
C GLU A 99 0.81 12.30 -6.15
N TYR A 100 0.88 13.63 -6.08
CA TYR A 100 0.52 14.40 -4.89
C TYR A 100 -0.91 14.10 -4.43
N LEU A 101 -1.90 14.12 -5.35
CA LEU A 101 -3.29 13.83 -5.01
C LEU A 101 -3.46 12.39 -4.49
N ARG A 102 -2.76 11.42 -5.08
CA ARG A 102 -2.75 10.02 -4.61
C ARG A 102 -2.09 9.90 -3.25
N GLY A 103 -0.92 10.49 -3.06
CA GLY A 103 -0.15 10.46 -1.82
C GLY A 103 -0.91 11.10 -0.66
N LYS A 104 -1.45 12.31 -0.88
CA LYS A 104 -2.29 13.00 0.09
C LYS A 104 -3.51 12.17 0.50
N ARG A 105 -4.24 11.61 -0.47
CA ARG A 105 -5.37 10.73 -0.18
C ARG A 105 -4.96 9.55 0.68
N PHE A 106 -3.83 8.89 0.37
CA PHE A 106 -3.35 7.75 1.15
C PHE A 106 -3.03 8.14 2.59
N ILE A 107 -2.29 9.23 2.78
CA ILE A 107 -1.91 9.73 4.11
C ILE A 107 -3.16 10.04 4.94
N GLU A 108 -4.15 10.76 4.39
CA GLU A 108 -5.37 11.16 5.09
C GLU A 108 -6.23 9.98 5.56
N ILE A 109 -6.16 8.83 4.88
CA ILE A 109 -7.03 7.68 5.17
C ILE A 109 -6.31 6.54 5.87
N ARG A 110 -4.97 6.53 5.89
CA ARG A 110 -4.16 5.43 6.44
C ARG A 110 -4.54 5.11 7.88
N ASP A 111 -4.59 6.11 8.74
CA ASP A 111 -4.87 5.93 10.16
C ASP A 111 -6.28 5.36 10.39
N ARG A 112 -7.27 5.80 9.59
CA ARG A 112 -8.63 5.25 9.66
C ARG A 112 -8.71 3.80 9.18
N MET A 113 -7.92 3.42 8.19
CA MET A 113 -7.82 2.01 7.77
C MET A 113 -7.18 1.17 8.88
N LEU A 114 -6.15 1.69 9.56
CA LEU A 114 -5.53 1.05 10.71
C LEU A 114 -6.54 0.86 11.85
N GLU A 115 -7.27 1.90 12.24
CA GLU A 115 -8.32 1.84 13.27
C GLU A 115 -9.40 0.80 12.91
N THR A 116 -9.85 0.81 11.66
CA THR A 116 -10.86 -0.15 11.15
C THR A 116 -10.32 -1.59 11.22
N SER A 117 -9.05 -1.78 10.86
CA SER A 117 -8.40 -3.09 10.93
C SER A 117 -8.20 -3.56 12.37
N ASP A 118 -7.74 -2.70 13.28
CA ASP A 118 -7.57 -3.02 14.70
C ASP A 118 -8.91 -3.39 15.34
N SER A 119 -10.00 -2.68 14.99
CA SER A 119 -11.36 -3.04 15.38
C SER A 119 -11.80 -4.41 14.82
N PHE A 120 -11.55 -4.66 13.53
CA PHE A 120 -11.85 -5.95 12.90
C PHE A 120 -11.11 -7.12 13.58
N PHE A 121 -9.87 -6.91 13.99
CA PHE A 121 -9.04 -7.90 14.68
C PHE A 121 -9.12 -7.83 16.22
N GLN A 122 -10.14 -7.18 16.79
CA GLN A 122 -10.32 -7.09 18.25
C GLN A 122 -10.15 -8.46 18.95
N GLY A 123 -9.24 -8.52 19.92
CA GLY A 123 -8.86 -9.73 20.65
C GLY A 123 -7.61 -10.43 20.13
N TYR A 124 -7.02 -9.95 19.03
CA TYR A 124 -5.67 -10.31 18.60
C TYR A 124 -4.65 -9.35 19.24
N HIS A 125 -3.43 -9.84 19.51
CA HIS A 125 -2.31 -8.98 19.85
C HIS A 125 -1.77 -8.33 18.57
N ALA A 126 -1.69 -7.00 18.54
CA ALA A 126 -1.31 -6.24 17.35
C ALA A 126 0.04 -5.54 17.57
N GLU A 127 0.98 -5.74 16.64
CA GLU A 127 2.32 -5.13 16.64
C GLU A 127 2.70 -4.59 15.26
N GLY A 128 3.66 -3.66 15.22
CA GLY A 128 4.12 -2.98 14.00
C GLY A 128 3.19 -1.88 13.50
N SER A 129 3.72 -0.87 12.81
CA SER A 129 2.98 0.24 12.20
C SER A 129 2.84 0.11 10.68
N LEU A 130 3.86 -0.43 10.01
CA LEU A 130 3.88 -0.59 8.56
C LEU A 130 3.21 -1.89 8.10
N LEU A 131 3.79 -3.03 8.48
CA LEU A 131 3.23 -4.36 8.25
C LEU A 131 2.60 -4.85 9.55
N ARG A 132 1.37 -4.41 9.78
CA ARG A 132 0.63 -4.65 11.02
C ARG A 132 0.42 -6.15 11.22
N LYS A 133 1.01 -6.72 12.28
CA LYS A 133 0.91 -8.15 12.59
C LYS A 133 -0.11 -8.37 13.70
N TYR A 134 -1.15 -9.13 13.38
CA TYR A 134 -2.18 -9.57 14.32
C TYR A 134 -1.93 -11.02 14.71
N THR A 135 -1.72 -11.28 15.99
CA THR A 135 -1.45 -12.62 16.55
C THR A 135 -2.60 -13.06 17.45
N GLY A 136 -3.29 -14.13 17.04
CA GLY A 136 -4.35 -14.79 17.81
C GLY A 136 -4.25 -16.30 17.65
N LYS A 137 -5.34 -16.97 17.25
CA LYS A 137 -5.28 -18.39 16.84
C LYS A 137 -4.44 -18.61 15.59
N THR A 138 -4.42 -17.60 14.72
CA THR A 138 -3.58 -17.53 13.53
C THR A 138 -2.87 -16.18 13.53
N THR A 139 -1.72 -16.11 12.88
CA THR A 139 -1.04 -14.83 12.63
C THR A 139 -1.47 -14.30 11.28
N VAL A 140 -1.81 -13.02 11.20
CA VAL A 140 -2.14 -12.32 9.95
C VAL A 140 -1.28 -11.07 9.85
N TYR A 141 -0.66 -10.87 8.69
CA TYR A 141 0.13 -9.68 8.36
C TYR A 141 -0.67 -8.79 7.43
N VAL A 142 -0.83 -7.53 7.80
CA VAL A 142 -1.68 -6.56 7.10
C VAL A 142 -0.82 -5.40 6.64
N PHE A 143 -0.87 -5.10 5.35
CA PHE A 143 -0.28 -3.91 4.76
C PHE A 143 -1.39 -3.00 4.22
N PHE A 144 -1.26 -1.70 4.43
CA PHE A 144 -2.23 -0.71 4.00
C PHE A 144 -1.76 -0.02 2.72
N SER A 145 -2.61 0.05 1.70
CA SER A 145 -2.22 0.61 0.39
C SER A 145 -3.42 1.19 -0.38
N LEU A 146 -3.15 1.78 -1.54
CA LEU A 146 -4.16 2.09 -2.55
C LEU A 146 -4.20 1.00 -3.62
N MET A 147 -5.36 0.85 -4.28
CA MET A 147 -5.50 -0.17 -5.32
C MET A 147 -4.55 0.05 -6.50
N ASP A 148 -4.21 1.30 -6.82
CA ASP A 148 -3.23 1.64 -7.87
C ASP A 148 -1.82 1.15 -7.50
N TYR A 149 -1.39 1.40 -6.26
CA TYR A 149 -0.10 0.93 -5.75
C TYR A 149 -0.04 -0.59 -5.66
N VAL A 150 -1.14 -1.26 -5.29
CA VAL A 150 -1.22 -2.73 -5.31
C VAL A 150 -1.05 -3.26 -6.74
N PHE A 151 -1.53 -2.53 -7.73
CA PHE A 151 -1.35 -2.86 -9.14
C PHE A 151 0.12 -2.75 -9.56
N GLU A 152 0.76 -1.65 -9.21
CA GLU A 152 2.18 -1.38 -9.47
C GLU A 152 3.10 -2.38 -8.75
N ASP A 153 2.72 -2.81 -7.55
CA ASP A 153 3.51 -3.67 -6.66
C ASP A 153 3.08 -5.13 -6.67
N VAL A 154 2.26 -5.55 -7.64
CA VAL A 154 1.56 -6.84 -7.59
C VAL A 154 2.52 -8.03 -7.43
N ASP A 155 3.64 -8.05 -8.16
CA ASP A 155 4.60 -9.15 -8.09
C ASP A 155 5.30 -9.23 -6.72
N TYR A 156 5.59 -8.08 -6.10
CA TYR A 156 6.11 -8.04 -4.73
C TYR A 156 5.10 -8.58 -3.73
N HIS A 157 3.83 -8.16 -3.82
CA HIS A 157 2.78 -8.64 -2.95
C HIS A 157 2.52 -10.14 -3.09
N LEU A 158 2.61 -10.69 -4.31
CA LEU A 158 2.49 -12.12 -4.56
C LEU A 158 3.62 -12.92 -3.93
N ASN A 159 4.87 -12.47 -4.11
CA ASN A 159 6.04 -13.12 -3.52
C ASN A 159 6.00 -13.07 -1.99
N LEU A 160 5.62 -11.92 -1.41
CA LEU A 160 5.49 -11.78 0.03
C LEU A 160 4.36 -12.68 0.58
N ALA A 161 3.22 -12.75 -0.11
CA ALA A 161 2.12 -13.64 0.27
C ALA A 161 2.56 -15.11 0.32
N GLU A 162 3.32 -15.56 -0.68
CA GLU A 162 3.85 -16.92 -0.73
C GLU A 162 4.83 -17.17 0.42
N SER A 163 5.75 -16.24 0.68
CA SER A 163 6.71 -16.35 1.79
C SER A 163 6.05 -16.39 3.18
N LEU A 164 4.89 -15.75 3.32
CA LEU A 164 4.09 -15.71 4.55
C LEU A 164 3.03 -16.83 4.59
N ASN A 165 3.13 -17.85 3.73
CA ASN A 165 2.21 -18.99 3.64
C ASN A 165 0.74 -18.56 3.48
N GLY A 166 0.51 -17.48 2.74
CA GLY A 166 -0.81 -16.89 2.52
C GLY A 166 -1.37 -16.16 3.75
N ASN A 167 -0.61 -15.87 4.80
CA ASN A 167 -1.09 -15.08 5.93
C ASN A 167 -0.96 -13.56 5.72
N TYR A 168 -0.71 -13.13 4.49
CA TYR A 168 -0.58 -11.74 4.09
C TYR A 168 -1.88 -11.19 3.49
N VAL A 169 -2.28 -10.01 3.94
CA VAL A 169 -3.46 -9.26 3.47
C VAL A 169 -3.02 -7.85 3.12
N VAL A 170 -3.43 -7.37 1.94
CA VAL A 170 -3.40 -5.94 1.64
C VAL A 170 -4.78 -5.36 1.87
N ILE A 171 -4.88 -4.34 2.72
CA ILE A 171 -6.10 -3.57 2.92
C ILE A 171 -6.03 -2.31 2.06
N VAL A 172 -7.07 -2.12 1.24
CA VAL A 172 -7.23 -0.95 0.36
C VAL A 172 -8.55 -0.25 0.66
N PRO A 173 -8.69 1.06 0.46
CA PRO A 173 -9.95 1.75 0.67
C PRO A 173 -10.98 1.43 -0.43
N THR A 174 -12.25 1.74 -0.18
CA THR A 174 -13.27 1.81 -1.24
C THR A 174 -12.91 2.87 -2.29
N GLU A 175 -13.19 2.57 -3.55
CA GLU A 175 -13.05 3.50 -4.68
C GLU A 175 -14.43 4.02 -5.14
N LYS A 176 -14.45 5.19 -5.80
CA LYS A 176 -15.69 5.76 -6.37
C LYS A 176 -16.26 4.91 -7.51
N THR A 177 -15.39 4.23 -8.26
CA THR A 177 -15.74 3.37 -9.38
C THR A 177 -15.13 1.97 -9.20
N PRO A 178 -15.74 0.92 -9.76
CA PRO A 178 -15.23 -0.44 -9.63
C PRO A 178 -14.06 -0.75 -10.58
N GLU A 179 -13.67 0.17 -11.46
CA GLU A 179 -12.77 -0.08 -12.59
C GLU A 179 -11.42 -0.68 -12.17
N LYS A 180 -10.79 -0.12 -11.14
CA LYS A 180 -9.50 -0.62 -10.62
C LYS A 180 -9.62 -2.06 -10.10
N PHE A 181 -10.68 -2.35 -9.38
CA PHE A 181 -10.97 -3.71 -8.89
C PHE A 181 -11.25 -4.68 -10.04
N VAL A 182 -12.07 -4.29 -11.02
CA VAL A 182 -12.37 -5.11 -12.19
C VAL A 182 -11.11 -5.39 -13.00
N LYS A 183 -10.26 -4.38 -13.22
CA LYS A 183 -8.98 -4.52 -13.93
C LYS A 183 -8.07 -5.50 -13.20
N PHE A 184 -7.95 -5.37 -11.87
CA PHE A 184 -7.11 -6.26 -11.07
C PHE A 184 -7.64 -7.69 -11.12
N PHE A 185 -8.96 -7.84 -11.01
CA PHE A 185 -9.60 -9.14 -11.03
C PHE A 185 -9.30 -9.87 -12.34
N LYS A 186 -9.46 -9.18 -13.48
CA LYS A 186 -9.19 -9.76 -14.81
C LYS A 186 -7.73 -10.16 -15.00
N LEU A 187 -6.79 -9.36 -14.50
CA LEU A 187 -5.37 -9.56 -14.78
C LEU A 187 -4.66 -10.47 -13.77
N TYR A 188 -5.05 -10.44 -12.49
CA TYR A 188 -4.24 -11.00 -11.40
C TYR A 188 -4.99 -11.88 -10.41
N SER A 189 -6.32 -12.02 -10.48
CA SER A 189 -7.08 -12.75 -9.44
C SER A 189 -6.65 -14.20 -9.28
N GLU A 190 -6.39 -14.93 -10.37
CA GLU A 190 -5.94 -16.33 -10.31
C GLU A 190 -4.53 -16.46 -9.75
N LYS A 191 -3.61 -15.58 -10.16
CA LYS A 191 -2.24 -15.54 -9.62
C LYS A 191 -2.27 -15.20 -8.12
N ALA A 192 -3.09 -14.24 -7.72
CA ALA A 192 -3.29 -13.87 -6.31
C ALA A 192 -3.82 -15.03 -5.47
N LYS A 193 -4.83 -15.76 -5.95
CA LYS A 193 -5.34 -16.97 -5.27
C LYS A 193 -4.26 -18.04 -5.12
N LYS A 194 -3.48 -18.29 -6.18
CA LYS A 194 -2.42 -19.31 -6.19
C LYS A 194 -1.31 -18.99 -5.19
N CYS A 195 -0.85 -17.75 -5.14
CA CYS A 195 0.19 -17.30 -4.20
C CYS A 195 -0.36 -17.00 -2.78
N GLY A 196 -1.67 -17.10 -2.58
CA GLY A 196 -2.31 -16.87 -1.27
C GLY A 196 -2.48 -15.41 -0.88
N LEU A 197 -2.25 -14.46 -1.80
CA LEU A 197 -2.47 -13.03 -1.61
C LEU A 197 -3.95 -12.75 -1.33
N LYS A 198 -4.22 -12.03 -0.24
CA LYS A 198 -5.55 -11.53 0.10
C LYS A 198 -5.60 -10.03 -0.10
N ILE A 199 -6.70 -9.54 -0.65
CA ILE A 199 -6.98 -8.11 -0.75
C ILE A 199 -8.34 -7.86 -0.13
N TRP A 200 -8.39 -7.04 0.90
CA TRP A 200 -9.63 -6.66 1.58
C TRP A 200 -9.88 -5.17 1.39
N VAL A 201 -11.15 -4.81 1.24
CA VAL A 201 -11.61 -3.45 1.00
C VAL A 201 -12.13 -2.87 2.31
N CYS A 202 -11.57 -1.74 2.70
CA CYS A 202 -11.95 -0.96 3.86
C CYS A 202 -12.91 0.15 3.44
N ASN A 203 -14.13 0.09 3.96
CA ASN A 203 -15.03 1.24 3.90
C ASN A 203 -14.73 2.14 5.11
N ILE A 204 -14.01 3.22 4.84
CA ILE A 204 -13.55 4.18 5.85
C ILE A 204 -14.72 4.93 6.52
N GLN A 205 -15.83 5.13 5.80
CA GLN A 205 -16.98 5.89 6.32
C GLN A 205 -17.78 5.08 7.32
N ASP A 206 -18.02 3.81 6.99
CA ASP A 206 -18.86 2.90 7.79
C ASP A 206 -18.04 2.02 8.74
N GLY A 207 -16.71 2.05 8.68
CA GLY A 207 -15.81 1.35 9.61
C GLY A 207 -15.87 -0.17 9.51
N TYR A 208 -15.91 -0.73 8.30
CA TYR A 208 -15.89 -2.18 8.11
C TYR A 208 -14.92 -2.61 7.00
N LEU A 209 -14.53 -3.89 7.07
CA LEU A 209 -13.80 -4.58 6.03
C LEU A 209 -14.74 -5.54 5.30
N ASP A 210 -14.49 -5.74 4.01
CA ASP A 210 -15.05 -6.83 3.22
C ASP A 210 -13.95 -7.40 2.29
N PRO A 211 -13.88 -8.72 2.09
CA PRO A 211 -12.85 -9.31 1.26
C PRO A 211 -13.16 -9.13 -0.24
N PHE A 212 -12.14 -8.72 -1.00
CA PHE A 212 -12.19 -8.65 -2.47
C PHE A 212 -11.55 -9.89 -3.10
N ILE A 213 -10.31 -10.22 -2.71
CA ILE A 213 -9.61 -11.45 -3.12
C ILE A 213 -9.36 -12.32 -1.89
N VAL A 214 -9.88 -13.55 -1.93
CA VAL A 214 -9.66 -14.64 -0.96
C VAL A 214 -10.15 -14.35 0.48
N TYR A 215 -10.88 -15.30 1.06
CA TYR A 215 -11.35 -15.25 2.45
C TYR A 215 -10.30 -15.79 3.43
N PRO A 216 -10.29 -15.31 4.68
CA PRO A 216 -9.62 -16.02 5.75
C PRO A 216 -10.31 -17.37 5.98
N ARG A 217 -9.52 -18.38 6.40
CA ARG A 217 -10.05 -19.70 6.78
C ARG A 217 -10.66 -19.70 8.19
N ASP A 218 -10.28 -18.73 9.03
CA ASP A 218 -10.83 -18.59 10.38
C ASP A 218 -12.28 -18.08 10.32
N LEU A 219 -13.22 -18.96 10.69
CA LEU A 219 -14.64 -18.65 10.75
C LEU A 219 -14.97 -17.48 11.69
N ASN A 220 -14.13 -17.21 12.69
CA ASN A 220 -14.33 -16.05 13.56
C ASN A 220 -14.09 -14.74 12.82
N LEU A 221 -13.07 -14.68 11.95
CA LEU A 221 -12.82 -13.53 11.09
C LEU A 221 -13.91 -13.41 10.01
N VAL A 222 -14.33 -14.52 9.42
CA VAL A 222 -15.40 -14.51 8.40
C VAL A 222 -16.70 -13.88 8.92
N ARG A 223 -17.05 -14.14 10.19
CA ARG A 223 -18.25 -13.58 10.83
C ARG A 223 -18.17 -12.07 11.10
N ARG A 224 -16.98 -11.47 11.06
CA ARG A 224 -16.76 -10.04 11.32
C ARG A 224 -16.85 -9.17 10.07
N PHE A 225 -16.80 -9.76 8.87
CA PHE A 225 -17.07 -9.01 7.65
C PHE A 225 -18.53 -8.56 7.61
N ARG A 226 -18.81 -7.43 6.96
CA ARG A 226 -20.17 -6.88 6.90
C ARG A 226 -21.12 -7.80 6.14
N ASN A 227 -20.65 -8.38 5.02
CA ASN A 227 -21.49 -9.20 4.15
C ASN A 227 -20.93 -10.60 3.84
N PRO A 228 -20.81 -11.50 4.83
CA PRO A 228 -20.17 -12.80 4.62
C PRO A 228 -20.87 -13.66 3.55
N LYS A 229 -22.20 -13.52 3.39
CA LYS A 229 -23.01 -14.26 2.41
C LYS A 229 -22.88 -13.72 0.98
N ILE A 230 -23.03 -12.40 0.79
CA ILE A 230 -22.92 -11.77 -0.55
C ILE A 230 -21.51 -11.96 -1.07
N ALA A 231 -20.53 -11.83 -0.20
CA ALA A 231 -19.15 -11.88 -0.59
C ALA A 231 -18.75 -13.35 -1.00
N SER A 232 -19.31 -14.39 -0.35
CA SER A 232 -19.22 -15.79 -0.83
C SER A 232 -19.92 -15.99 -2.19
N LEU A 233 -21.05 -15.32 -2.41
CA LEU A 233 -21.79 -15.37 -3.66
C LEU A 233 -21.00 -14.70 -4.79
N ILE A 234 -20.43 -13.53 -4.54
CA ILE A 234 -19.55 -12.77 -5.43
C ILE A 234 -18.35 -13.64 -5.81
N ALA A 235 -17.65 -14.25 -4.85
CA ALA A 235 -16.55 -15.19 -5.12
C ALA A 235 -16.97 -16.37 -6.02
N SER A 236 -18.22 -16.85 -5.91
CA SER A 236 -18.76 -17.89 -6.78
C SER A 236 -19.16 -17.39 -8.17
N MET A 237 -19.78 -16.20 -8.28
CA MET A 237 -20.20 -15.61 -9.56
C MET A 237 -19.00 -15.21 -10.43
N TRP A 238 -17.92 -14.75 -9.81
CA TRP A 238 -16.68 -14.43 -10.51
C TRP A 238 -15.97 -15.67 -11.07
N ARG A 239 -16.17 -16.87 -10.50
CA ARG A 239 -15.65 -18.13 -11.09
C ARG A 239 -16.39 -18.47 -12.40
N VAL A 240 -17.71 -18.28 -12.41
CA VAL A 240 -18.59 -18.67 -13.53
C VAL A 240 -18.40 -17.76 -14.76
N ASN A 241 -18.07 -16.48 -14.56
CA ASN A 241 -17.90 -15.53 -15.68
C ASN A 241 -16.49 -15.56 -16.31
N VAL A 242 -15.51 -16.23 -15.69
CA VAL A 242 -14.17 -16.41 -16.28
C VAL A 242 -14.15 -17.65 -17.20
N GLU A 243 -14.87 -18.72 -16.86
CA GLU A 243 -14.99 -19.92 -17.72
C GLU A 243 -15.80 -19.71 -19.02
N LYS A 244 -16.48 -18.57 -19.16
CA LYS A 244 -17.33 -18.25 -20.33
C LYS A 244 -16.69 -17.28 -21.33
N ILE A 245 -15.41 -16.98 -21.16
CA ILE A 245 -14.64 -16.11 -22.06
C ILE A 245 -13.39 -16.88 -22.53
N ASP A 246 -13.61 -18.09 -23.04
CA ASP A 246 -12.68 -18.83 -23.90
C ASP A 246 -13.28 -18.92 -25.31
#